data_AF-A0A553NI24-F1
#
_entry.id   AF-A0A553NI24-F1
#
_cell.length_a   1.000
_cell.length_b   1.000
_cell.length_c   1.000
_cell.angle_alpha   90.00
_cell.angle_beta   90.00
_cell.angle_gamma   90.00
#
_symmetry.space_group_name_H-M   'P 1'
#
loop_
_entity.id
_entity.type
_entity.pdbx_description
1 polymer ?
#
loop_
_entity_poly.entity_id
_entity_poly.type
_entity_poly.pdbx_seq_one_letter_code
_entity_poly.pdbx_strand_id
1 'polypeptide(L)'
;MGREWWVWWMNVWIDGGGLVDGWVDMRMDWWVGGWMRLQALRKEKSRDAARSRRGKENFEFYELAKMLPLPAAITSQLDKASIIRLTISYLKMRDFANQGDPPWNLRIEGPPPNTSVKEA
;
A
#
# COMPACT_ATOMS: atom_id res chain seq x y z
N MET A 1 8.30 -25.87 22.89
CA MET A 1 8.13 -25.22 24.22
C MET A 1 7.18 -24.05 24.06
N GLY A 2 5.87 -24.29 24.03
CA GLY A 2 4.93 -23.24 23.63
C GLY A 2 3.51 -23.54 24.05
N ARG A 3 2.87 -22.52 24.64
CA ARG A 3 1.46 -22.44 25.08
C ARG A 3 1.04 -23.18 26.36
N GLU A 4 1.97 -23.83 27.06
CA GLU A 4 1.63 -24.59 28.28
C GLU A 4 1.72 -23.73 29.55
N TRP A 5 2.66 -22.77 29.59
CA TRP A 5 2.89 -21.89 30.73
C TRP A 5 1.72 -20.95 31.04
N TRP A 6 1.02 -20.45 30.00
CA TRP A 6 -0.14 -19.57 30.19
C TRP A 6 -1.35 -20.33 30.76
N VAL A 7 -1.59 -21.57 30.32
CA VAL A 7 -2.67 -22.43 30.82
C VAL A 7 -2.37 -22.91 32.24
N TRP A 8 -1.10 -23.21 32.56
CA TRP A 8 -0.69 -23.59 33.92
C TRP A 8 -0.89 -22.44 34.92
N TRP A 9 -0.60 -21.20 34.52
CA TRP A 9 -0.79 -20.02 35.35
C TRP A 9 -2.27 -19.63 35.51
N MET A 10 -3.10 -19.81 34.47
CA MET A 10 -4.53 -19.53 34.53
C MET A 10 -5.31 -20.54 35.37
N ASN A 11 -4.88 -21.81 35.43
CA ASN A 11 -5.45 -22.82 36.33
C ASN A 11 -5.11 -22.56 37.81
N VAL A 12 -3.90 -22.06 38.11
CA VAL A 12 -3.50 -21.68 39.48
C VAL A 12 -4.30 -20.50 40.04
N TRP A 13 -4.84 -19.64 39.17
CA TRP A 13 -5.64 -18.47 39.57
C TRP A 13 -7.12 -18.79 39.88
N ILE A 14 -7.67 -19.88 39.33
CA ILE A 14 -9.09 -20.26 39.50
C ILE A 14 -9.37 -20.93 40.85
N ASP A 15 -8.37 -21.51 41.53
CA ASP A 15 -8.56 -22.37 42.71
C ASP A 15 -8.51 -21.66 44.09
N GLY A 16 -8.70 -20.35 44.14
CA GLY A 16 -9.16 -19.62 45.34
C GLY A 16 -8.25 -19.66 46.59
N GLY A 17 -7.61 -18.53 46.93
CA GLY A 17 -7.04 -18.37 48.27
C GLY A 17 -6.18 -17.13 48.52
N GLY A 18 -6.82 -16.06 49.00
CA GLY A 18 -6.31 -15.14 50.03
C GLY A 18 -4.89 -14.55 49.94
N LEU A 19 -4.85 -13.25 49.65
CA LEU A 19 -4.00 -12.25 50.32
C LEU A 19 -2.48 -12.34 50.09
N VAL A 20 -1.98 -11.86 48.93
CA VAL A 20 -0.87 -10.87 48.76
C VAL A 20 -0.60 -10.54 47.27
N ASP A 21 -1.57 -10.01 46.53
CA ASP A 21 -1.43 -9.79 45.06
C ASP A 21 -0.94 -8.39 44.64
N GLY A 22 0.09 -7.85 45.29
CA GLY A 22 0.73 -6.60 44.84
C GLY A 22 1.80 -6.82 43.75
N TRP A 23 2.51 -7.95 43.81
CA TRP A 23 3.65 -8.23 42.93
C TRP A 23 3.28 -8.92 41.61
N VAL A 24 2.18 -9.66 41.62
CA VAL A 24 1.66 -10.35 40.43
C VAL A 24 1.07 -9.35 39.44
N ASP A 25 0.34 -8.36 39.94
CA ASP A 25 -0.23 -7.26 39.16
C ASP A 25 0.87 -6.40 38.51
N MET A 26 1.90 -6.01 39.28
CA MET A 26 3.05 -5.26 38.74
C MET A 26 3.78 -5.98 37.59
N ARG A 27 3.88 -7.31 37.63
CA ARG A 27 4.55 -8.08 36.57
C ARG A 27 3.69 -8.14 35.30
N MET A 28 2.37 -8.27 35.43
CA MET A 28 1.46 -8.23 34.29
C MET A 28 1.35 -6.83 33.70
N ASP A 29 1.34 -5.77 34.52
CA ASP A 29 1.37 -4.38 34.07
C ASP A 29 2.63 -4.03 33.29
N TRP A 30 3.80 -4.53 33.73
CA TRP A 30 5.04 -4.37 32.97
C TRP A 30 5.01 -5.10 31.63
N TRP A 31 4.40 -6.28 31.58
CA TRP A 31 4.32 -7.08 30.35
C TRP A 31 3.28 -6.52 29.38
N VAL A 32 2.09 -6.14 29.86
CA VAL A 32 1.03 -5.47 29.08
C VAL A 32 1.49 -4.10 28.62
N GLY A 33 2.11 -3.31 29.49
CA GLY A 33 2.70 -2.01 29.15
C GLY A 33 3.82 -2.13 28.13
N GLY A 34 4.69 -3.15 28.27
CA GLY A 34 5.72 -3.48 27.29
C GLY A 34 5.13 -3.91 25.94
N TRP A 35 4.13 -4.79 25.95
CA TRP A 35 3.49 -5.28 24.73
C TRP A 35 2.68 -4.21 24.02
N MET A 36 1.93 -3.36 24.74
CA MET A 36 1.26 -2.17 24.19
C MET A 36 2.26 -1.20 23.55
N ARG A 37 3.39 -0.95 24.20
CA ARG A 37 4.46 -0.08 23.64
C ARG A 37 5.03 -0.67 22.36
N LEU A 38 5.31 -1.97 22.31
CA LEU A 38 5.79 -2.65 21.09
C LEU A 38 4.75 -2.65 19.97
N GLN A 39 3.46 -2.81 20.30
CA GLN A 39 2.37 -2.68 19.33
C GLN A 39 2.26 -1.26 18.79
N ALA A 40 2.37 -0.24 19.65
CA ALA A 40 2.37 1.16 19.26
C ALA A 40 3.54 1.47 18.32
N LEU A 41 4.76 1.04 18.65
CA LEU A 41 5.95 1.21 17.82
C LEU A 41 5.82 0.53 16.46
N ARG A 42 5.24 -0.68 16.40
CA ARG A 42 5.00 -1.37 15.12
C ARG A 42 3.98 -0.63 14.25
N LYS A 43 2.89 -0.15 14.86
CA LYS A 43 1.88 0.66 14.16
C LYS A 43 2.48 1.98 13.67
N GLU A 44 3.30 2.63 14.49
CA GLU A 44 4.01 3.86 14.15
C GLU A 44 4.98 3.65 12.98
N LYS A 45 5.82 2.61 13.02
CA LYS A 45 6.73 2.28 11.91
C LYS A 45 5.98 2.01 10.60
N SER A 46 4.85 1.30 10.66
CA SER A 46 4.00 1.07 9.48
C SER A 46 3.39 2.37 8.94
N ARG A 47 2.91 3.24 9.83
CA ARG A 47 2.38 4.56 9.48
C ARG A 47 3.44 5.43 8.80
N ASP A 48 4.66 5.45 9.33
CA ASP A 48 5.74 6.25 8.76
C ASP A 48 6.25 5.69 7.44
N ALA A 49 6.30 4.35 7.29
CA ALA A 49 6.58 3.71 6.01
C ALA A 49 5.51 4.07 4.96
N ALA A 50 4.23 4.07 5.32
CA ALA A 50 3.15 4.48 4.42
C ALA A 50 3.22 5.97 4.06
N ARG A 51 3.56 6.85 5.02
CA ARG A 51 3.77 8.28 4.77
C ARG A 51 4.95 8.52 3.85
N SER A 52 6.07 7.83 4.08
CA SER A 52 7.28 7.92 3.24
C SER A 52 6.98 7.52 1.80
N ARG A 53 6.27 6.40 1.58
CA ARG A 53 5.81 5.99 0.24
C ARG A 53 4.94 7.04 -0.45
N ARG A 54 3.93 7.57 0.26
CA ARG A 54 3.06 8.64 -0.25
C ARG A 54 3.81 9.94 -0.55
N GLY A 55 4.81 10.28 0.27
CA GLY A 55 5.67 11.44 0.05
C GLY A 55 6.53 11.27 -1.20
N LYS A 56 7.13 10.08 -1.37
CA LYS A 56 7.98 9.77 -2.51
C LYS A 56 7.22 9.76 -3.82
N GLU A 57 6.07 9.09 -3.89
CA GLU A 57 5.23 9.10 -5.10
C GLU A 57 4.77 10.52 -5.43
N ASN A 58 4.36 11.33 -4.44
CA ASN A 58 3.95 12.71 -4.67
C ASN A 58 5.07 13.54 -5.28
N PHE A 59 6.28 13.41 -4.76
CA PHE A 59 7.45 14.08 -5.31
C PHE A 59 7.70 13.68 -6.76
N GLU A 60 7.66 12.39 -7.08
CA GLU A 60 7.83 11.89 -8.45
C GLU A 60 6.73 12.41 -9.40
N PHE A 61 5.47 12.50 -8.94
CA PHE A 61 4.39 13.11 -9.71
C PHE A 61 4.66 14.59 -10.01
N TYR A 62 5.15 15.36 -9.03
CA TYR A 62 5.48 16.76 -9.24
C TYR A 62 6.65 16.94 -10.21
N GLU A 63 7.71 16.14 -10.08
CA GLU A 63 8.83 16.16 -11.02
C GLU A 63 8.38 15.78 -12.44
N LEU A 64 7.52 14.77 -12.56
CA LEU A 64 6.93 14.39 -13.85
C LEU A 64 6.13 15.53 -14.48
N ALA A 65 5.31 16.23 -13.69
CA ALA A 65 4.52 17.36 -14.17
C ALA A 65 5.41 18.52 -14.69
N LYS A 66 6.56 18.76 -14.06
CA LYS A 66 7.53 19.78 -14.50
C LYS A 66 8.21 19.44 -15.83
N MET A 67 8.29 18.16 -16.19
CA MET A 67 8.88 17.71 -17.46
C MET A 67 7.90 17.78 -18.64
N LEU A 68 6.61 18.01 -18.40
CA LEU A 68 5.64 18.20 -19.49
C LEU A 68 5.94 19.53 -20.22
N PRO A 69 5.70 19.61 -21.54
CA PRO A 69 5.88 20.83 -22.33
C PRO A 69 4.73 21.83 -22.09
N LEU A 70 4.52 22.21 -20.83
CA LEU A 70 3.46 23.10 -20.38
C LEU A 70 4.04 24.13 -19.40
N PRO A 71 3.51 25.36 -19.35
CA PRO A 71 3.92 26.35 -18.36
C PRO A 71 3.73 25.85 -16.91
N ALA A 72 4.69 26.16 -16.03
CA ALA A 72 4.66 25.76 -14.62
C ALA A 72 3.40 26.23 -13.86
N ALA A 73 2.83 27.36 -14.27
CA ALA A 73 1.57 27.88 -13.72
C ALA A 73 0.39 26.92 -13.92
N ILE A 74 0.40 26.12 -14.98
CA ILE A 74 -0.66 25.14 -15.31
C ILE A 74 -0.33 23.78 -14.68
N THR A 75 0.92 23.32 -14.79
CA THR A 75 1.31 21.98 -14.31
C THR A 75 1.23 21.85 -12.79
N SER A 76 1.37 22.95 -12.05
CA SER A 76 1.19 23.00 -10.59
C SER A 76 -0.25 22.77 -10.12
N GLN A 77 -1.25 22.96 -11.00
CA GLN A 77 -2.67 22.78 -10.69
C GLN A 77 -3.23 21.44 -11.17
N LEU A 78 -2.43 20.62 -11.86
CA LEU A 78 -2.87 19.34 -12.38
C LEU A 78 -3.06 18.32 -11.26
N ASP A 79 -4.16 17.58 -11.33
CA ASP A 79 -4.37 16.39 -10.50
C ASP A 79 -3.51 15.21 -10.99
N LYS A 80 -3.26 14.24 -10.10
CA LYS A 80 -2.39 13.07 -10.38
C LYS A 80 -2.83 12.29 -11.62
N ALA A 81 -4.13 12.12 -11.84
CA ALA A 81 -4.63 11.34 -12.98
C ALA A 81 -4.44 12.10 -14.30
N SER A 82 -4.66 13.40 -14.30
CA SER A 82 -4.37 14.25 -15.46
C SER A 82 -2.88 14.30 -15.81
N ILE A 83 -1.98 14.36 -14.82
CA ILE A 83 -0.52 14.28 -15.07
C ILE A 83 -0.20 13.01 -15.88
N ILE A 84 -0.66 11.84 -15.43
CA ILE A 84 -0.43 10.57 -16.13
C ILE A 84 -1.03 10.56 -17.53
N ARG A 85 -2.29 10.98 -17.69
CA ARG A 85 -2.96 11.00 -19.00
C ARG A 85 -2.21 11.89 -19.99
N LEU A 86 -1.80 13.08 -19.56
CA LEU A 86 -1.05 14.02 -20.40
C LEU A 86 0.35 13.49 -20.75
N THR A 87 1.07 12.89 -19.79
CA THR A 87 2.37 12.25 -20.06
C THR A 87 2.24 11.13 -21.09
N ILE A 88 1.25 10.23 -20.95
CA ILE A 88 1.04 9.14 -21.90
C ILE A 88 0.73 9.70 -23.29
N SER A 89 -0.19 10.67 -23.38
CA SER A 89 -0.53 11.32 -24.65
C SER A 89 0.68 11.99 -25.29
N TYR A 90 1.49 12.69 -24.49
CA TYR A 90 2.70 13.36 -24.96
C TYR A 90 3.71 12.37 -25.57
N LEU A 91 3.99 11.26 -24.88
CA LEU A 91 4.89 10.23 -25.39
C LEU A 91 4.37 9.61 -26.69
N LYS A 92 3.07 9.23 -26.72
CA LYS A 92 2.43 8.69 -27.94
C LYS A 92 2.48 9.65 -29.12
N MET A 93 2.22 10.94 -28.88
CA MET A 93 2.27 11.97 -29.92
C MET A 93 3.70 12.19 -30.41
N ARG A 94 4.69 12.16 -29.52
CA ARG A 94 6.11 12.28 -29.89
C ARG A 94 6.56 11.10 -30.74
N ASP A 95 6.18 9.88 -30.36
CA ASP A 95 6.50 8.68 -31.13
C ASP A 95 5.81 8.70 -32.51
N PHE A 96 4.53 9.11 -32.56
CA PHE A 96 3.80 9.32 -33.80
C PHE A 96 4.47 10.35 -34.71
N ALA A 97 4.89 11.49 -34.17
CA ALA A 97 5.58 12.53 -34.94
C ALA A 97 6.93 12.05 -35.51
N ASN A 98 7.60 11.11 -34.83
CA ASN A 98 8.88 10.56 -35.28
C ASN A 98 8.74 9.40 -36.28
N GLN A 99 7.70 8.56 -36.15
CA GLN A 99 7.54 7.31 -36.91
C GLN A 99 6.49 7.41 -38.02
N GLY A 100 5.57 8.38 -37.96
CA GLY A 100 4.49 8.57 -38.94
C GLY A 100 3.29 7.64 -38.77
N ASP A 101 3.44 6.53 -38.05
CA ASP A 101 2.36 5.58 -37.75
C ASP A 101 1.86 5.69 -36.31
N PRO A 102 0.53 5.81 -36.07
CA PRO A 102 0.01 5.91 -34.73
C PRO A 102 0.15 4.58 -33.98
N PRO A 103 0.67 4.55 -32.74
CA PRO A 103 0.80 3.31 -31.96
C PRO A 103 -0.55 2.74 -31.50
N TRP A 104 -1.65 3.47 -31.67
CA TRP A 104 -3.02 2.94 -31.50
C TRP A 104 -3.52 2.16 -32.73
N ASN A 105 -2.75 2.10 -33.82
CA ASN A 105 -3.08 1.32 -35.02
C ASN A 105 -2.61 -0.14 -35.00
N LEU A 106 -2.12 -0.68 -33.87
CA LEU A 106 -1.77 -2.09 -33.78
C LEU A 106 -2.83 -2.90 -33.01
N ARG A 107 -3.58 -3.74 -33.74
CA ARG A 107 -4.27 -4.97 -33.27
C ARG A 107 -5.67 -4.83 -32.63
N ILE A 108 -6.61 -4.20 -33.34
CA ILE A 108 -8.06 -4.44 -33.14
C ILE A 108 -8.58 -5.59 -34.03
N GLU A 109 -7.81 -6.07 -35.00
CA GLU A 109 -8.22 -7.25 -35.79
C GLU A 109 -7.76 -8.56 -35.17
N GLY A 110 -8.66 -9.16 -34.40
CA GLY A 110 -8.91 -10.59 -34.50
C GLY A 110 -10.43 -10.77 -34.54
N PRO A 111 -11.01 -11.41 -35.57
CA PRO A 111 -12.43 -11.73 -35.53
C PRO A 111 -12.71 -12.58 -34.27
N PRO A 112 -13.87 -12.42 -33.61
CA PRO A 112 -14.25 -13.33 -32.54
C PRO A 112 -14.24 -14.75 -33.10
N PRO A 113 -13.72 -15.76 -32.38
CA PRO A 113 -13.86 -17.14 -32.79
C PRO A 113 -15.34 -17.54 -32.66
N ASN A 114 -16.13 -17.28 -33.70
CA ASN A 114 -17.29 -18.08 -34.05
C ASN A 114 -16.82 -19.00 -35.20
N THR A 115 -17.10 -20.29 -35.30
CA THR A 115 -18.27 -21.10 -34.98
C THR A 115 -17.85 -22.58 -34.94
N SER A 116 -18.69 -23.44 -34.36
CA SER A 116 -18.75 -24.90 -34.56
C SER A 116 -17.88 -25.80 -33.67
N VAL A 117 -18.30 -26.02 -32.42
CA VAL A 117 -18.14 -27.34 -31.80
C VAL A 117 -19.48 -28.06 -31.93
N LYS A 118 -19.53 -29.11 -32.74
CA LYS A 118 -20.64 -30.06 -32.76
C LYS A 118 -20.60 -30.83 -31.44
N GLU A 119 -21.56 -30.59 -30.56
CA GLU A 119 -21.85 -31.52 -29.47
C GLU A 119 -22.87 -32.57 -29.97
N ALA A 120 -22.39 -33.82 -29.91
CA ALA A 120 -23.07 -35.13 -29.86
C ALA A 120 -24.35 -35.35 -30.69
#